data_AF-A0A2V3U316-F1
#
_entry.id   AF-A0A2V3U316-F1
#
_cell.length_a   1.000
_cell.length_b   1.000
_cell.length_c   1.000
_cell.angle_alpha   90.00
_cell.angle_beta   90.00
_cell.angle_gamma   90.00
#
_symmetry.space_group_name_H-M   'P 1'
#
loop_
_entity.id
_entity.type
_entity.pdbx_description
1 polymer ?
#
loop_
_entity_poly.entity_id
_entity_poly.type
_entity_poly.pdbx_seq_one_letter_code
_entity_poly.pdbx_strand_id
1 'polypeptide(L)'
;MHEGHAPPSRQLHHRYRREAEGYRLAAAVALVLAMALPAPAATARSQDGGPWAISAGLGPTAAANGSPDRPALPLHYVLTRDKGAQEQNQDTTGAVSPQATAPSSAPEERPLYEAQMLRLAEVLGALSFLRSLCGASDAPQWYDKMRALIDAEASTPAERERLAGSYNRGFNGYALTYRHCNASAEAAIARFLDEGARLATTITSRFGG
;
A
#
# COMPACT_ATOMS: atom_id res chain seq x y z
N MET A 1 -16.69 1.04 -59.44
CA MET A 1 -16.44 2.20 -58.56
C MET A 1 -16.85 1.79 -57.16
N HIS A 2 -15.90 1.35 -56.34
CA HIS A 2 -16.14 1.04 -54.92
C HIS A 2 -15.31 2.02 -54.12
N GLU A 3 -15.98 3.07 -53.62
CA GLU A 3 -15.39 3.96 -52.62
C GLU A 3 -15.58 3.32 -51.25
N GLY A 4 -14.49 2.75 -50.72
CA GLY A 4 -14.43 2.25 -49.35
C GLY A 4 -14.43 3.41 -48.36
N HIS A 5 -15.55 3.61 -47.66
CA HIS A 5 -15.64 4.49 -46.49
C HIS A 5 -14.76 3.92 -45.36
N ALA A 6 -13.68 4.63 -45.03
CA ALA A 6 -12.84 4.33 -43.88
C ALA A 6 -13.56 4.73 -42.57
N PRO A 7 -13.53 3.92 -41.49
CA PRO A 7 -14.19 4.26 -40.24
C PRO A 7 -13.36 5.24 -39.37
N PRO A 8 -13.94 6.34 -38.85
CA PRO A 8 -13.28 7.19 -37.86
C PRO A 8 -13.68 6.75 -36.44
N SER A 9 -13.07 5.68 -35.91
CA SER A 9 -13.47 5.15 -34.58
C SER A 9 -12.34 5.04 -33.56
N ARG A 10 -11.06 5.00 -33.98
CA ARG A 10 -9.93 4.84 -33.04
C ARG A 10 -9.68 6.06 -32.15
N GLN A 11 -9.73 7.28 -32.71
CA GLN A 11 -9.45 8.49 -31.92
C GLN A 11 -10.53 8.79 -30.88
N LEU A 12 -11.81 8.54 -31.22
CA LEU A 12 -12.92 8.70 -30.28
C LEU A 12 -12.80 7.69 -29.12
N HIS A 13 -12.41 6.45 -29.41
CA HIS A 13 -12.17 5.45 -28.36
C HIS A 13 -11.02 5.83 -27.42
N HIS A 14 -9.96 6.46 -27.92
CA HIS A 14 -8.86 6.96 -27.09
C HIS A 14 -9.26 8.16 -26.23
N ARG A 15 -10.09 9.07 -26.74
CA ARG A 15 -10.64 10.17 -25.92
C ARG A 15 -11.57 9.65 -24.84
N TYR A 16 -12.52 8.78 -25.19
CA TYR A 16 -13.49 8.22 -24.25
C TYR A 16 -12.80 7.40 -23.14
N ARG A 17 -11.72 6.67 -23.47
CA ARG A 17 -10.93 5.93 -22.49
C ARG A 17 -10.19 6.85 -21.51
N ARG A 18 -9.65 7.97 -21.98
CA ARG A 18 -9.00 8.98 -21.12
C ARG A 18 -10.02 9.72 -20.23
N GLU A 19 -11.18 10.05 -20.76
CA GLU A 19 -12.28 10.68 -20.00
C GLU A 19 -12.83 9.73 -18.92
N ALA A 20 -12.95 8.44 -19.21
CA ALA A 20 -13.37 7.42 -18.25
C ALA A 20 -12.30 7.10 -17.18
N GLU A 21 -11.01 7.24 -17.50
CA GLU A 21 -9.90 7.13 -16.54
C GLU A 21 -9.87 8.32 -15.57
N GLY A 22 -10.09 9.55 -16.05
CA GLY A 22 -10.18 10.76 -15.20
C GLY A 22 -11.35 10.72 -14.22
N TYR A 23 -12.53 10.27 -14.65
CA TYR A 23 -13.72 10.19 -13.79
C TYR A 23 -13.59 9.13 -12.66
N ARG A 24 -12.76 8.10 -12.87
CA ARG A 24 -12.49 7.06 -11.86
C ARG A 24 -11.49 7.51 -10.80
N LEU A 25 -10.48 8.29 -11.19
CA LEU A 25 -9.52 8.92 -10.27
C LEU A 25 -10.23 9.89 -9.32
N ALA A 26 -11.07 10.79 -9.85
CA ALA A 26 -11.82 11.74 -9.03
C ALA A 26 -12.81 11.07 -8.06
N ALA A 27 -13.53 10.03 -8.52
CA ALA A 27 -14.48 9.31 -7.68
C ALA A 27 -13.81 8.47 -6.59
N ALA A 28 -12.66 7.85 -6.87
CA ALA A 28 -11.94 7.02 -5.92
C ALA A 28 -11.26 7.86 -4.81
N VAL A 29 -10.64 8.99 -5.17
CA VAL A 29 -10.06 9.93 -4.20
C VAL A 29 -11.14 10.53 -3.29
N ALA A 30 -12.32 10.89 -3.83
CA ALA A 30 -13.45 11.36 -3.04
C ALA A 30 -13.98 10.30 -2.05
N LEU A 31 -13.96 9.02 -2.43
CA LEU A 31 -14.37 7.91 -1.55
C LEU A 31 -13.36 7.68 -0.42
N VAL A 32 -12.06 7.77 -0.72
CA VAL A 32 -10.99 7.68 0.28
C VAL A 32 -11.06 8.83 1.28
N LEU A 33 -11.40 10.04 0.81
CA LEU A 33 -11.61 11.21 1.67
C LEU A 33 -12.86 11.06 2.55
N ALA A 34 -13.95 10.47 2.03
CA ALA A 34 -15.19 10.26 2.77
C ALA A 34 -15.05 9.23 3.91
N MET A 35 -14.13 8.27 3.82
CA MET A 35 -13.85 7.35 4.94
C MET A 35 -13.06 8.01 6.09
N ALA A 36 -12.70 9.29 5.98
CA ALA A 36 -12.11 10.08 7.07
C ALA A 36 -13.15 10.67 8.04
N LEU A 37 -14.45 10.43 7.82
CA LEU A 37 -15.48 10.77 8.80
C LEU A 37 -15.30 9.89 10.05
N PRO A 38 -15.12 10.47 11.25
CA PRO A 38 -15.13 9.69 12.47
C PRO A 38 -16.50 9.02 12.58
N ALA A 39 -16.51 7.68 12.61
CA ALA A 39 -17.71 6.94 12.98
C ALA A 39 -18.24 7.53 14.30
N PRO A 40 -19.54 7.88 14.41
CA PRO A 40 -20.08 8.30 15.68
C PRO A 40 -19.83 7.16 16.66
N ALA A 41 -19.19 7.47 17.78
CA ALA A 41 -18.90 6.52 18.83
C ALA A 41 -20.18 5.74 19.15
N ALA A 42 -20.24 4.48 18.72
CA ALA A 42 -21.32 3.58 19.09
C ALA A 42 -21.27 3.51 20.61
N THR A 43 -22.25 4.14 21.26
CA THR A 43 -22.43 4.09 22.69
C THR A 43 -22.45 2.63 23.10
N ALA A 44 -21.45 2.22 23.88
CA ALA A 44 -21.35 0.89 24.43
C ALA A 44 -22.67 0.55 25.14
N ARG A 45 -23.47 -0.32 24.53
CA ARG A 45 -24.66 -0.85 25.17
C ARG A 45 -24.21 -1.95 26.11
N SER A 46 -24.20 -1.64 27.41
CA SER A 46 -24.17 -2.61 28.50
C SER A 46 -25.18 -3.72 28.19
N GLN A 47 -24.70 -4.95 28.09
CA GLN A 47 -25.55 -6.14 28.17
C GLN A 47 -25.21 -6.83 29.48
N ASP A 48 -25.96 -6.44 30.49
CA ASP A 48 -26.10 -7.14 31.75
C ASP A 48 -26.84 -8.47 31.54
N GLY A 49 -26.20 -9.57 31.97
CA GLY A 49 -26.87 -10.70 32.62
C GLY A 49 -27.50 -11.81 31.77
N GLY A 50 -26.96 -13.03 31.87
CA GLY A 50 -27.72 -14.27 31.60
C GLY A 50 -26.91 -15.56 31.84
N PRO A 51 -27.45 -16.59 32.52
CA PRO A 51 -26.68 -17.48 33.40
C PRO A 51 -26.39 -18.87 32.80
N TRP A 52 -25.12 -19.26 32.79
CA TRP A 52 -24.71 -20.67 32.75
C TRP A 52 -23.52 -20.87 33.70
N ALA A 53 -23.81 -20.79 34.99
CA ALA A 53 -22.95 -21.38 36.00
C ALA A 53 -23.14 -22.91 35.97
N ILE A 54 -22.07 -23.66 35.66
CA ILE A 54 -21.70 -25.01 36.15
C ILE A 54 -20.37 -25.38 35.46
N SER A 55 -19.29 -25.84 36.09
CA SER A 55 -19.07 -26.40 37.43
C SER A 55 -17.64 -26.14 37.88
N ALA A 56 -17.49 -25.89 39.19
CA ALA A 56 -16.23 -26.04 39.89
C ALA A 56 -15.88 -27.53 40.08
N GLY A 57 -14.59 -27.84 40.02
CA GLY A 57 -14.04 -29.17 40.30
C GLY A 57 -12.53 -29.13 40.52
N LEU A 58 -12.13 -28.72 41.73
CA LEU A 58 -11.06 -29.24 42.61
C LEU A 58 -9.66 -29.59 42.00
N GLY A 59 -8.60 -29.02 42.61
CA GLY A 59 -7.16 -29.00 42.23
C GLY A 59 -6.38 -30.34 42.23
N PRO A 60 -5.02 -30.39 42.28
CA PRO A 60 -4.09 -29.50 43.02
C PRO A 60 -2.76 -29.11 42.30
N THR A 61 -1.93 -28.40 43.06
CA THR A 61 -0.55 -27.88 42.88
C THR A 61 0.44 -28.70 42.03
N ALA A 62 1.30 -28.02 41.26
CA ALA A 62 2.77 -28.12 41.30
C ALA A 62 3.44 -27.42 40.10
N ALA A 63 4.56 -26.76 40.36
CA ALA A 63 5.45 -26.16 39.38
C ALA A 63 6.08 -27.18 38.43
N ALA A 64 6.27 -26.81 37.16
CA ALA A 64 7.36 -27.36 36.35
C ALA A 64 7.67 -26.47 35.14
N ASN A 65 8.96 -26.23 34.99
CA ASN A 65 9.64 -25.69 33.82
C ASN A 65 9.22 -26.32 32.49
N GLY A 66 9.29 -25.52 31.43
CA GLY A 66 9.69 -25.96 30.10
C GLY A 66 8.59 -26.50 29.19
N SER A 67 8.37 -25.82 28.06
CA SER A 67 8.26 -26.55 26.80
C SER A 67 9.00 -25.83 25.67
N PRO A 68 9.85 -26.57 24.94
CA PRO A 68 10.58 -26.12 23.76
C PRO A 68 9.65 -26.18 22.52
N ASP A 69 10.24 -25.96 21.34
CA ASP A 69 9.63 -26.16 20.01
C ASP A 69 8.87 -24.96 19.40
N ARG A 70 9.64 -23.91 19.11
CA ARG A 70 9.48 -23.24 17.82
C ARG A 70 10.49 -23.89 16.87
N PRO A 71 10.09 -24.45 15.72
CA PRO A 71 11.08 -24.86 14.73
C PRO A 71 11.81 -23.62 14.25
N ALA A 72 13.10 -23.53 14.62
CA ALA A 72 14.02 -22.62 13.99
C ALA A 72 14.13 -23.04 12.52
N LEU A 73 13.61 -22.21 11.62
CA LEU A 73 13.90 -22.38 10.20
C LEU A 73 15.43 -22.26 10.02
N PRO A 74 16.08 -23.21 9.32
CA PRO A 74 17.53 -23.21 9.17
C PRO A 74 17.98 -21.96 8.39
N LEU A 75 19.01 -21.31 8.92
CA LEU A 75 19.68 -20.12 8.39
C LEU A 75 20.31 -20.31 6.99
N HIS A 76 20.24 -21.53 6.43
CA HIS A 76 20.77 -21.89 5.13
C HIS A 76 19.90 -21.46 3.94
N TYR A 77 18.66 -21.02 4.16
CA TYR A 77 17.79 -20.56 3.05
C TYR A 77 18.16 -19.14 2.55
N VAL A 78 19.11 -18.45 3.20
CA VAL A 78 19.45 -17.04 2.88
C VAL A 78 20.69 -16.91 1.97
N LEU A 79 21.39 -18.00 1.61
CA LEU A 79 22.65 -17.90 0.85
C LEU A 79 22.70 -18.58 -0.53
N THR A 80 21.61 -19.15 -1.04
CA THR A 80 21.60 -19.74 -2.40
C THR A 80 20.71 -18.95 -3.36
N ARG A 81 21.13 -17.73 -3.70
CA ARG A 81 20.66 -17.02 -4.91
C ARG A 81 21.82 -16.36 -5.66
N ASP A 82 22.98 -16.99 -5.63
CA ASP A 82 24.11 -16.62 -6.48
C ASP A 82 24.55 -17.87 -7.25
N LYS A 83 24.62 -17.74 -8.59
CA LYS A 83 25.00 -18.74 -9.61
C LYS A 83 23.88 -19.63 -10.17
N GLY A 84 23.31 -19.15 -11.27
CA GLY A 84 22.68 -20.00 -12.28
C GLY A 84 21.92 -19.17 -13.31
N ALA A 85 22.49 -19.04 -14.50
CA ALA A 85 21.90 -18.48 -15.73
C ALA A 85 21.91 -16.95 -15.89
N GLN A 86 23.05 -16.41 -16.34
CA GLN A 86 23.10 -15.47 -17.48
C GLN A 86 24.38 -15.75 -18.25
N GLU A 87 24.32 -16.73 -19.14
CA GLU A 87 25.23 -16.86 -20.27
C GLU A 87 24.35 -17.13 -21.49
N GLN A 88 24.13 -16.08 -22.28
CA GLN A 88 23.85 -16.19 -23.72
C GLN A 88 23.88 -14.82 -24.39
N ASN A 89 24.77 -14.75 -25.38
CA ASN A 89 24.83 -13.81 -26.50
C ASN A 89 25.36 -12.40 -26.24
N GLN A 90 26.69 -12.34 -26.27
CA GLN A 90 27.42 -11.20 -26.76
C GLN A 90 28.07 -11.63 -28.09
N ASP A 91 27.46 -11.25 -29.21
CA ASP A 91 28.19 -11.10 -30.47
C ASP A 91 27.49 -10.10 -31.40
N THR A 92 28.34 -9.42 -32.15
CA THR A 92 28.15 -8.57 -33.32
C THR A 92 27.82 -7.08 -33.20
N THR A 93 28.71 -6.38 -33.91
CA THR A 93 29.06 -4.97 -34.02
C THR A 93 28.06 -4.14 -34.84
N GLY A 94 27.87 -2.88 -34.42
CA GLY A 94 27.91 -1.70 -35.30
C GLY A 94 26.67 -1.31 -36.12
N ALA A 95 26.10 -0.14 -35.81
CA ALA A 95 25.75 0.91 -36.78
C ALA A 95 25.22 2.17 -36.06
N VAL A 96 25.93 3.29 -36.22
CA VAL A 96 25.43 4.64 -35.92
C VAL A 96 24.48 5.06 -37.03
N SER A 97 23.31 5.61 -36.69
CA SER A 97 22.54 6.49 -37.59
C SER A 97 21.73 7.51 -36.78
N PRO A 98 21.54 8.76 -37.26
CA PRO A 98 21.19 9.91 -36.43
C PRO A 98 19.68 10.16 -36.29
N GLN A 99 19.33 10.67 -35.10
CA GLN A 99 18.17 11.47 -34.70
C GLN A 99 16.89 11.39 -35.55
N ALA A 100 15.83 10.83 -34.95
CA ALA A 100 14.46 11.28 -35.19
C ALA A 100 13.97 11.99 -33.91
N THR A 101 13.87 13.31 -33.97
CA THR A 101 13.26 14.15 -32.95
C THR A 101 11.76 13.82 -32.93
N ALA A 102 11.33 12.92 -32.05
CA ALA A 102 9.93 12.75 -31.75
C ALA A 102 9.41 14.06 -31.11
N PRO A 103 8.21 14.55 -31.50
CA PRO A 103 7.61 15.69 -30.83
C PRO A 103 7.46 15.35 -29.35
N SER A 104 8.05 16.21 -28.50
CA SER A 104 7.91 16.14 -27.05
C SER A 104 6.43 16.13 -26.70
N SER A 105 5.90 14.95 -26.38
CA SER A 105 4.79 14.84 -25.46
C SER A 105 5.22 15.50 -24.16
N ALA A 106 4.44 16.47 -23.70
CA ALA A 106 4.65 17.30 -22.51
C ALA A 106 5.58 16.68 -21.44
N PRO A 107 6.65 17.38 -21.02
CA PRO A 107 7.53 16.89 -19.97
C PRO A 107 6.82 16.77 -18.60
N GLU A 108 7.00 15.61 -17.96
CA GLU A 108 7.57 15.55 -16.61
C GLU A 108 6.76 15.96 -15.35
N GLU A 109 5.53 15.48 -15.13
CA GLU A 109 4.93 15.48 -13.77
C GLU A 109 4.82 14.09 -13.11
N ARG A 110 4.92 13.02 -13.91
CA ARG A 110 4.87 11.63 -13.41
C ARG A 110 5.89 11.31 -12.31
N PRO A 111 7.17 11.75 -12.40
CA PRO A 111 8.15 11.40 -11.37
C PRO A 111 7.80 11.95 -9.97
N LEU A 112 7.23 13.16 -9.90
CA LEU A 112 6.86 13.79 -8.63
C LEU A 112 5.56 13.24 -8.06
N TYR A 113 4.55 12.99 -8.90
CA TYR A 113 3.30 12.35 -8.46
C TYR A 113 3.55 10.94 -7.93
N GLU A 114 4.27 10.13 -8.71
CA GLU A 114 4.57 8.75 -8.35
C GLU A 114 5.37 8.68 -7.05
N ALA A 115 6.38 9.55 -6.88
CA ALA A 115 7.16 9.61 -5.64
C ALA A 115 6.29 9.93 -4.41
N GLN A 116 5.33 10.84 -4.54
CA GLN A 116 4.40 11.18 -3.45
C GLN A 116 3.47 10.02 -3.12
N MET A 117 2.99 9.28 -4.13
CA MET A 117 2.17 8.07 -3.92
C MET A 117 2.94 6.96 -3.24
N LEU A 118 4.17 6.71 -3.66
CA LEU A 118 5.04 5.73 -3.01
C LEU A 118 5.33 6.15 -1.58
N ARG A 119 5.57 7.44 -1.32
CA ARG A 119 5.78 7.94 0.03
C ARG A 119 4.53 7.77 0.90
N LEU A 120 3.35 8.08 0.37
CA LEU A 120 2.08 7.88 1.08
C LEU A 120 1.88 6.41 1.44
N ALA A 121 2.11 5.49 0.50
CA ALA A 121 2.04 4.06 0.75
C ALA A 121 2.98 3.61 1.88
N GLU A 122 4.21 4.12 1.92
CA GLU A 122 5.17 3.83 2.99
C GLU A 122 4.69 4.34 4.36
N VAL A 123 4.14 5.55 4.41
CA VAL A 123 3.55 6.14 5.62
C VAL A 123 2.36 5.31 6.13
N LEU A 124 1.49 4.86 5.23
CA LEU A 124 0.38 3.96 5.58
C LEU A 124 0.91 2.65 6.18
N GLY A 125 1.98 2.07 5.62
CA GLY A 125 2.62 0.86 6.15
C GLY A 125 3.17 1.05 7.56
N ALA A 126 3.85 2.18 7.81
CA ALA A 126 4.36 2.51 9.13
C ALA A 126 3.23 2.69 10.16
N LEU A 127 2.15 3.38 9.79
CA LEU A 127 0.98 3.58 10.64
C LEU A 127 0.25 2.27 10.96
N SER A 128 0.06 1.40 9.97
CA SER A 128 -0.55 0.08 10.17
C SER A 128 0.18 -0.72 11.24
N PHE A 129 1.51 -0.75 11.21
CA PHE A 129 2.29 -1.44 12.23
C PHE A 129 2.23 -0.74 13.58
N LEU A 130 2.61 0.55 13.63
CA LEU A 130 2.80 1.28 14.89
C LEU A 130 1.48 1.42 15.67
N ARG A 131 0.37 1.70 14.99
CA ARG A 131 -0.93 1.85 15.65
C ARG A 131 -1.47 0.52 16.17
N SER A 132 -1.23 -0.57 15.44
CA SER A 132 -1.52 -1.92 15.93
C SER A 132 -0.68 -2.25 17.18
N LEU A 133 0.62 -1.93 17.15
CA LEU A 133 1.52 -2.15 18.29
C LEU A 133 1.10 -1.37 19.54
N CYS A 134 0.57 -0.17 19.37
CA CYS A 134 0.08 0.69 20.45
C CYS A 134 -1.39 0.47 20.82
N GLY A 135 -2.07 -0.51 20.21
CA GLY A 135 -3.47 -0.84 20.55
C GLY A 135 -4.48 0.25 20.18
N ALA A 136 -4.18 1.08 19.18
CA ALA A 136 -5.12 2.12 18.74
C ALA A 136 -6.35 1.49 18.09
N SER A 137 -7.54 1.98 18.44
CA SER A 137 -8.83 1.43 17.98
C SER A 137 -9.04 1.51 16.46
N ASP A 138 -8.40 2.48 15.82
CA ASP A 138 -8.45 2.72 14.38
C ASP A 138 -7.34 1.98 13.61
N ALA A 139 -6.52 1.15 14.26
CA ALA A 139 -5.44 0.42 13.60
C ALA A 139 -5.88 -0.36 12.34
N PRO A 140 -7.06 -1.03 12.30
CA PRO A 140 -7.51 -1.73 11.10
C PRO A 140 -7.70 -0.83 9.88
N GLN A 141 -8.10 0.44 10.07
CA GLN A 141 -8.45 1.34 8.99
C GLN A 141 -7.26 1.65 8.06
N TRP A 142 -6.03 1.55 8.58
CA TRP A 142 -4.83 1.90 7.83
C TRP A 142 -4.50 0.87 6.75
N TYR A 143 -4.86 -0.40 6.99
CA TYR A 143 -4.84 -1.44 5.95
C TYR A 143 -5.88 -1.16 4.86
N ASP A 144 -7.09 -0.75 5.23
CA ASP A 144 -8.16 -0.46 4.28
C ASP A 144 -7.84 0.79 3.43
N LYS A 145 -7.22 1.80 4.02
CA LYS A 145 -6.69 2.96 3.28
C LYS A 145 -5.66 2.55 2.23
N MET A 146 -4.77 1.61 2.55
CA MET A 146 -3.81 1.10 1.56
C MET A 146 -4.49 0.32 0.43
N ARG A 147 -5.50 -0.50 0.76
CA ARG A 147 -6.30 -1.19 -0.27
C ARG A 147 -6.98 -0.21 -1.21
N ALA A 148 -7.63 0.80 -0.64
CA ALA A 148 -8.30 1.84 -1.40
C ALA A 148 -7.32 2.63 -2.29
N LEU A 149 -6.11 2.93 -1.79
CA LEU A 149 -5.05 3.55 -2.58
C LEU A 149 -4.65 2.69 -3.79
N ILE A 150 -4.42 1.39 -3.58
CA ILE A 150 -4.07 0.46 -4.66
C ILE A 150 -5.19 0.37 -5.69
N ASP A 151 -6.44 0.29 -5.24
CA ASP A 151 -7.58 0.15 -6.14
C ASP A 151 -7.87 1.44 -6.93
N ALA A 152 -7.56 2.60 -6.36
CA ALA A 152 -7.69 3.89 -7.01
C ALA A 152 -6.57 4.15 -8.04
N GLU A 153 -5.31 3.90 -7.67
CA GLU A 153 -4.15 4.42 -8.39
C GLU A 153 -3.44 3.39 -9.27
N ALA A 154 -3.53 2.10 -8.93
CA ALA A 154 -2.75 1.08 -9.61
C ALA A 154 -3.60 0.29 -10.64
N SER A 155 -3.45 0.70 -11.89
CA SER A 155 -4.11 0.09 -13.05
C SER A 155 -3.42 -1.19 -13.54
N THR A 156 -2.11 -1.30 -13.31
CA THR A 156 -1.28 -2.43 -13.75
C THR A 156 -0.73 -3.24 -12.57
N PRO A 157 -0.44 -4.54 -12.75
CA PRO A 157 0.20 -5.35 -11.70
C PRO A 157 1.52 -4.74 -11.19
N ALA A 158 2.32 -4.15 -12.08
CA ALA A 158 3.59 -3.52 -11.72
C ALA A 158 3.40 -2.25 -10.86
N GLU A 159 2.33 -1.47 -11.06
CA GLU A 159 1.97 -0.36 -10.17
C GLU A 159 1.54 -0.86 -8.79
N ARG A 160 0.72 -1.92 -8.76
CA ARG A 160 0.25 -2.54 -7.51
C ARG A 160 1.44 -3.03 -6.69
N GLU A 161 2.40 -3.68 -7.34
CA GLU A 161 3.61 -4.19 -6.69
C GLU A 161 4.51 -3.06 -6.18
N ARG A 162 4.66 -1.96 -6.93
CA ARG A 162 5.42 -0.79 -6.45
C ARG A 162 4.80 -0.15 -5.20
N LEU A 163 3.49 0.07 -5.20
CA LEU A 163 2.78 0.60 -4.03
C LEU A 163 2.85 -0.36 -2.84
N ALA A 164 2.56 -1.65 -3.06
CA ALA A 164 2.65 -2.68 -2.03
C ALA A 164 4.08 -2.81 -1.47
N GLY A 165 5.09 -2.73 -2.33
CA GLY A 165 6.49 -2.72 -1.95
C GLY A 165 6.82 -1.55 -1.02
N SER A 166 6.34 -0.35 -1.34
CA SER A 166 6.53 0.83 -0.49
C SER A 166 5.85 0.70 0.88
N TYR A 167 4.61 0.24 0.88
CA TYR A 167 3.89 -0.09 2.11
C TYR A 167 4.63 -1.11 2.98
N ASN A 168 5.11 -2.19 2.35
CA ASN A 168 5.87 -3.24 3.03
C ASN A 168 7.18 -2.71 3.60
N ARG A 169 7.86 -1.78 2.92
CA ARG A 169 9.07 -1.12 3.47
C ARG A 169 8.74 -0.37 4.76
N GLY A 170 7.68 0.45 4.77
CA GLY A 170 7.27 1.19 5.95
C GLY A 170 6.86 0.27 7.10
N PHE A 171 6.05 -0.75 6.81
CA PHE A 171 5.60 -1.73 7.80
C PHE A 171 6.79 -2.48 8.42
N ASN A 172 7.62 -3.11 7.58
CA ASN A 172 8.73 -3.94 8.04
C ASN A 172 9.84 -3.11 8.71
N GLY A 173 10.10 -1.89 8.23
CA GLY A 173 11.11 -1.01 8.83
C GLY A 173 10.82 -0.75 10.31
N TYR A 174 9.58 -0.38 10.64
CA TYR A 174 9.17 -0.18 12.04
C TYR A 174 8.99 -1.49 12.80
N ALA A 175 8.56 -2.55 12.11
CA ALA A 175 8.46 -3.87 12.67
C ALA A 175 9.79 -4.52 12.98
N LEU A 176 10.94 -3.94 12.59
CA LEU A 176 12.29 -4.34 13.02
C LEU A 176 12.73 -3.58 14.27
N THR A 177 12.39 -2.30 14.38
CA THR A 177 12.85 -1.40 15.46
C THR A 177 12.03 -1.51 16.74
N TYR A 178 10.71 -1.70 16.66
CA TYR A 178 9.84 -1.66 17.83
C TYR A 178 9.25 -3.03 18.18
N ARG A 179 9.22 -3.35 19.48
CA ARG A 179 8.61 -4.58 20.03
C ARG A 179 7.44 -4.34 20.96
N HIS A 180 7.39 -3.16 21.55
CA HIS A 180 6.35 -2.69 22.45
C HIS A 180 6.12 -1.21 22.16
N CYS A 181 4.92 -0.73 22.44
CA CYS A 181 4.63 0.70 22.36
C CYS A 181 5.45 1.46 23.41
N ASN A 182 6.06 2.57 23.00
CA ASN A 182 6.83 3.47 23.86
C ASN A 182 6.75 4.90 23.31
N ALA A 183 7.28 5.88 24.06
CA ALA A 183 7.20 7.29 23.69
C ALA A 183 7.77 7.61 22.29
N SER A 184 8.83 6.91 21.87
CA SER A 184 9.40 7.08 20.52
C SER A 184 8.47 6.56 19.42
N ALA A 185 7.78 5.44 19.67
CA ALA A 185 6.77 4.90 18.76
C ALA A 185 5.58 5.86 18.63
N GLU A 186 5.08 6.39 19.74
CA GLU A 186 3.99 7.39 19.73
C GLU A 186 4.39 8.67 18.99
N ALA A 187 5.60 9.16 19.22
CA ALA A 187 6.14 10.31 18.48
C ALA A 187 6.29 10.02 16.98
N ALA A 188 6.59 8.78 16.58
CA ALA A 188 6.60 8.38 15.17
C ALA A 188 5.19 8.36 14.58
N ILE A 189 4.19 7.84 15.31
CA ILE A 189 2.79 7.86 14.89
C ILE A 189 2.33 9.30 14.64
N ALA A 190 2.57 10.22 15.58
CA ALA A 190 2.14 11.61 15.44
C ALA A 190 2.73 12.27 14.18
N ARG A 191 4.02 12.06 13.90
CA ARG A 191 4.68 12.56 12.70
C ARG A 191 4.08 12.00 11.41
N PHE A 192 3.79 10.69 11.39
CA PHE A 192 3.22 10.06 10.19
C PHE A 192 1.76 10.43 9.93
N LEU A 193 0.98 10.71 10.97
CA LEU A 193 -0.37 11.24 10.78
C LEU A 193 -0.32 12.61 10.09
N ASP A 194 0.56 13.50 10.54
CA ASP A 194 0.75 14.83 9.94
C ASP A 194 1.30 14.72 8.51
N GLU A 195 2.31 13.88 8.29
CA GLU A 195 2.88 13.65 6.96
C GLU A 195 1.87 13.04 5.99
N GLY A 196 1.14 12.00 6.41
CA GLY A 196 0.13 11.33 5.59
C GLY A 196 -1.01 12.28 5.18
N ALA A 197 -1.47 13.13 6.11
CA ALA A 197 -2.47 14.15 5.80
C ALA A 197 -1.95 15.15 4.76
N ARG A 198 -0.72 15.65 4.95
CA ARG A 198 -0.10 16.64 4.04
C ARG A 198 0.13 16.05 2.64
N LEU A 199 0.56 14.79 2.55
CA LEU A 199 0.71 14.07 1.28
C LEU A 199 -0.63 13.91 0.57
N ALA A 200 -1.66 13.41 1.27
CA ALA A 200 -2.99 13.23 0.69
C ALA A 200 -3.57 14.55 0.14
N THR A 201 -3.46 15.65 0.90
CA THR A 201 -3.90 16.97 0.44
C THR A 201 -3.10 17.45 -0.77
N THR A 202 -1.77 17.28 -0.77
CA THR A 202 -0.92 17.72 -1.89
C THR A 202 -1.24 16.95 -3.16
N ILE A 203 -1.45 15.63 -3.04
CA ILE A 203 -1.84 14.75 -4.12
C ILE A 203 -3.19 15.21 -4.73
N THR A 204 -4.23 15.35 -3.90
CA THR A 204 -5.57 15.71 -4.39
C THR A 204 -5.60 17.12 -4.97
N SER A 205 -4.94 18.09 -4.32
CA SER A 205 -4.98 19.49 -4.77
C SER A 205 -4.23 19.74 -6.08
N ARG A 206 -3.20 18.95 -6.37
CA ARG A 206 -2.37 19.14 -7.57
C ARG A 206 -2.77 18.24 -8.73
N PHE A 207 -3.30 17.05 -8.45
CA PHE A 207 -3.49 16.01 -9.47
C PHE A 207 -4.93 15.47 -9.56
N GLY A 208 -5.86 15.93 -8.72
CA GLY A 208 -7.26 15.49 -8.70
C GLY A 208 -8.20 16.18 -9.72
N GLY A 209 -7.67 16.60 -10.87
CA GLY A 209 -8.39 17.34 -11.92
C GLY A 209 -8.99 16.43 -13.01
#